data_AF-A0A9W6UAN4-F1
#
_entry.id   AF-A0A9W6UAN4-F1
#
_cell.length_a   1.000
_cell.length_b   1.000
_cell.length_c   1.000
_cell.angle_alpha   90.00
_cell.angle_beta   90.00
_cell.angle_gamma   90.00
#
_symmetry.space_group_name_H-M   'P 1'
#
loop_
_entity.id
_entity.type
_entity.pdbx_description
1 polymer ?
#
loop_
_entity_poly.entity_id
_entity_poly.type
_entity_poly.pdbx_seq_one_letter_code
_entity_poly.pdbx_strand_id
1 'polypeptide(L)'
;MLLKSKYGKVDAKISYIGRRAELAIYSQAYSAWEYRNPQTLSRRLHSLVVKLHLNNLAAAEDSAYAMEQMQMVAATRKRSCSANDEPFVGKRARYESVDAAVTTVTSPLFFDGNSDLLQHVCSFLGAPDVLRCSATCSQAASQLPAFVSSIEVSTVSLSKVHPTVRATFFTRFPNLESFSITGRMQAKQFNFQDEKTLVARNVLVRSMLNSLSNANLPKLAAFSLNFCYSEGLKDHITSQVAGMLAGPLSNFPRLHKLSLVGNCISDDGIMDLNDALALPRHDLGGSRLRLLDLSQNFIGERGHVQMQELVAQFATRGSALIVNLMNNLLTVADSTSVASFD
;
A
#
# COMPACT_ATOMS: atom_id res chain seq x y z
N MET A 1 -38.16 11.21 19.61
CA MET A 1 -39.61 10.91 19.54
C MET A 1 -40.15 10.61 18.13
N LEU A 2 -39.42 10.90 17.05
CA LEU A 2 -39.86 10.69 15.66
C LEU A 2 -40.07 9.21 15.24
N LEU A 3 -39.32 8.26 15.80
CA LEU A 3 -39.47 6.83 15.45
C LEU A 3 -40.76 6.20 16.00
N LYS A 4 -41.25 6.68 17.16
CA LYS A 4 -42.50 6.22 17.76
C LYS A 4 -43.74 6.69 17.00
N SER A 5 -43.71 7.89 16.39
CA SER A 5 -44.86 8.41 15.65
C SER A 5 -45.01 7.81 14.25
N LYS A 6 -43.92 7.35 13.62
CA LYS A 6 -43.97 6.73 12.28
C LYS A 6 -44.06 5.20 12.27
N TYR A 7 -43.55 4.50 13.30
CA TYR A 7 -43.43 3.02 13.27
C TYR A 7 -44.13 2.30 14.43
N GLY A 8 -44.99 2.98 15.20
CA GLY A 8 -45.72 2.36 16.32
C GLY A 8 -44.80 1.95 17.48
N LYS A 9 -45.00 0.74 18.04
CA LYS A 9 -44.16 0.19 19.12
C LYS A 9 -42.77 -0.17 18.57
N VAL A 10 -41.82 0.74 18.72
CA VAL A 10 -40.39 0.45 18.47
C VAL A 10 -39.94 -0.66 19.45
N ASP A 11 -39.48 -1.79 18.91
CA ASP A 11 -38.88 -2.88 19.68
C ASP A 11 -37.79 -2.33 20.62
N ALA A 12 -37.82 -2.75 21.89
CA ALA A 12 -36.82 -2.38 22.89
C ALA A 12 -35.39 -2.69 22.41
N LYS A 13 -35.20 -3.76 21.63
CA LYS A 13 -33.91 -4.12 21.03
C LYS A 13 -33.42 -3.09 20.00
N ILE A 14 -34.31 -2.65 19.11
CA ILE A 14 -33.98 -1.63 18.10
C ILE A 14 -33.65 -0.30 18.77
N SER A 15 -34.41 0.07 19.81
CA SER A 15 -34.15 1.26 20.62
C SER A 15 -32.80 1.21 21.36
N TYR A 16 -32.39 0.02 21.82
CA TYR A 16 -31.09 -0.17 22.45
C TYR A 16 -29.94 -0.03 21.45
N ILE A 17 -30.04 -0.69 20.29
CA ILE A 17 -29.03 -0.60 19.22
C ILE A 17 -28.90 0.85 18.74
N GLY A 18 -30.02 1.55 18.53
CA GLY A 18 -30.02 2.96 18.14
C GLY A 18 -29.26 3.84 19.14
N ARG A 19 -29.49 3.66 20.44
CA ARG A 19 -28.76 4.39 21.50
C ARG A 19 -27.27 4.07 21.52
N ARG A 20 -26.88 2.82 21.29
CA ARG A 20 -25.46 2.41 21.21
C ARG A 20 -24.77 3.01 19.98
N ALA A 21 -25.45 3.01 18.84
CA ALA A 21 -24.94 3.63 17.61
C ALA A 21 -24.81 5.15 17.77
N GLU A 22 -25.81 5.81 18.37
CA GLU A 22 -25.76 7.24 18.68
C GLU A 22 -24.57 7.58 19.58
N LEU A 23 -24.37 6.83 20.67
CA LEU A 23 -23.23 7.02 21.57
C LEU A 23 -21.89 6.79 20.88
N ALA A 24 -21.80 5.79 20.00
CA ALA A 24 -20.59 5.53 19.23
C ALA A 24 -20.28 6.67 18.24
N ILE A 25 -21.28 7.15 17.51
CA ILE A 25 -21.14 8.32 16.61
C ILE A 25 -20.74 9.56 17.40
N TYR A 26 -21.34 9.78 18.58
CA TYR A 26 -20.95 10.86 19.48
C TYR A 26 -19.49 10.76 19.91
N SER A 27 -19.03 9.56 20.29
CA SER A 27 -17.63 9.36 20.72
C SER A 27 -16.59 9.48 19.60
N GLN A 28 -17.00 9.26 18.35
CA GLN A 28 -16.12 9.38 17.18
C GLN A 28 -16.10 10.77 16.58
N ALA A 29 -17.14 11.58 16.79
CA ALA A 29 -17.19 12.94 16.29
C ALA A 29 -16.16 13.82 16.99
N TYR A 30 -15.41 14.57 16.20
CA TYR A 30 -14.43 15.54 16.71
C TYR A 30 -15.11 16.79 17.28
N SER A 31 -16.21 17.22 16.65
CA SER A 31 -16.93 18.43 17.04
C SER A 31 -18.43 18.19 17.20
N ALA A 32 -19.09 19.10 17.93
CA ALA A 32 -20.55 19.11 18.03
C ALA A 32 -21.22 19.36 16.68
N TRP A 33 -20.54 20.06 15.75
CA TRP A 33 -21.03 20.29 14.40
C TRP A 33 -20.99 19.00 13.58
N GLU A 34 -19.86 18.28 13.60
CA GLU A 34 -19.74 16.99 12.94
C GLU A 34 -20.81 16.04 13.47
N TYR A 35 -20.95 15.91 14.80
CA TYR A 35 -21.99 15.09 15.43
C TYR A 35 -23.39 15.39 14.87
N ARG A 36 -23.80 16.67 14.89
CA ARG A 36 -25.15 17.11 14.53
C ARG A 36 -25.42 17.17 13.03
N ASN A 37 -24.40 17.08 12.17
CA ASN A 37 -24.57 17.24 10.73
C ASN A 37 -25.38 16.05 10.14
N PRO A 38 -26.62 16.29 9.65
CA PRO A 38 -27.47 15.23 9.12
C PRO A 38 -27.00 14.73 7.74
N GLN A 39 -26.28 15.55 6.96
CA GLN A 39 -25.83 15.20 5.61
C GLN A 39 -24.77 14.09 5.64
N THR A 40 -23.94 14.07 6.69
CA THR A 40 -22.86 13.09 6.85
C THR A 40 -23.29 11.88 7.69
N LEU A 41 -24.44 11.95 8.38
CA LEU A 41 -24.90 10.94 9.35
C LEU A 41 -24.98 9.53 8.74
N SER A 42 -25.56 9.39 7.53
CA SER A 42 -25.69 8.08 6.88
C SER A 42 -24.33 7.45 6.57
N ARG A 43 -23.37 8.25 6.07
CA ARG A 43 -22.00 7.78 5.79
C ARG A 43 -21.24 7.45 7.06
N ARG A 44 -21.38 8.26 8.12
CA ARG A 44 -20.75 8.01 9.43
C ARG A 44 -21.29 6.73 10.08
N LEU A 45 -22.60 6.51 10.04
CA LEU A 45 -23.21 5.26 10.51
C LEU A 45 -22.72 4.06 9.68
N HIS A 46 -22.64 4.19 8.36
CA HIS A 46 -22.11 3.14 7.49
C HIS A 46 -20.63 2.82 7.82
N SER A 47 -19.79 3.85 7.94
CA SER A 47 -18.39 3.71 8.36
C SER A 47 -18.27 3.00 9.71
N LEU A 48 -19.07 3.39 10.70
CA LEU A 48 -19.08 2.74 12.01
C LEU A 48 -19.42 1.25 11.91
N VAL A 49 -20.47 0.89 11.15
CA VAL A 49 -20.86 -0.52 10.96
C VAL A 49 -19.75 -1.30 10.29
N VAL A 50 -19.15 -0.76 9.23
CA VAL A 50 -18.05 -1.38 8.50
C VAL A 50 -16.83 -1.56 9.40
N LYS A 51 -16.41 -0.53 10.14
CA LYS A 51 -15.27 -0.59 11.04
C LYS A 51 -15.46 -1.56 12.20
N LEU A 52 -16.66 -1.62 12.79
CA LEU A 52 -16.96 -2.61 13.82
C LEU A 52 -16.92 -4.04 13.27
N HIS A 53 -17.45 -4.26 12.07
CA HIS A 53 -17.36 -5.55 11.41
C HIS A 53 -15.89 -5.95 11.14
N LEU A 54 -15.09 -5.06 10.55
CA LEU A 54 -13.67 -5.30 10.28
C LEU A 54 -12.85 -5.49 11.57
N ASN A 55 -13.21 -4.80 12.66
CA ASN A 55 -12.58 -5.00 13.95
C ASN A 55 -12.80 -6.42 14.50
N ASN A 56 -13.94 -7.05 14.22
CA ASN A 56 -14.17 -8.46 14.59
C ASN A 56 -13.26 -9.41 13.80
N LEU A 57 -12.77 -9.00 12.62
CA LEU A 57 -11.85 -9.79 11.80
C LEU A 57 -10.38 -9.58 12.17
N ALA A 58 -10.05 -8.57 13.00
CA ALA A 58 -8.66 -8.20 13.30
C ALA A 58 -7.84 -9.37 13.88
N ALA A 59 -8.41 -10.16 14.79
CA ALA A 59 -7.71 -11.32 15.37
C ALA A 59 -7.48 -12.44 14.34
N ALA A 60 -8.45 -12.67 13.44
CA ALA A 60 -8.30 -13.63 12.35
C ALA A 60 -7.23 -13.17 11.35
N GLU A 61 -7.16 -11.86 11.11
CA GLU A 61 -6.14 -11.24 10.26
C GLU A 61 -4.73 -11.37 10.84
N ASP A 62 -4.55 -11.01 12.12
CA ASP A 62 -3.25 -11.10 12.79
C ASP A 62 -2.74 -12.54 12.87
N SER A 63 -3.62 -13.50 13.16
CA SER A 63 -3.26 -14.91 13.15
C SER A 63 -2.90 -15.42 11.76
N ALA A 64 -3.65 -15.05 10.72
CA ALA A 64 -3.34 -15.40 9.34
C ALA A 64 -2.00 -14.78 8.87
N TYR A 65 -1.74 -13.53 9.21
CA TYR A 65 -0.48 -12.86 8.89
C TYR A 65 0.72 -13.51 9.61
N ALA A 66 0.56 -13.87 10.90
CA ALA A 66 1.58 -14.58 11.66
C ALA A 66 1.89 -15.97 11.06
N MET A 67 0.86 -16.71 10.64
CA MET A 67 1.04 -18.00 9.96
C MET A 67 1.80 -17.85 8.64
N GLU A 68 1.49 -16.82 7.84
CA GLU A 68 2.23 -16.55 6.60
C GLU A 68 3.70 -16.25 6.87
N GLN A 69 4.00 -15.41 7.87
CA GLN A 69 5.39 -15.13 8.26
C GLN A 69 6.13 -16.39 8.73
N MET A 70 5.49 -17.25 9.53
CA MET A 70 6.09 -18.51 9.96
C MET A 70 6.39 -19.43 8.78
N GLN A 71 5.51 -19.51 7.78
CA GLN A 71 5.77 -20.29 6.57
C GLN A 71 6.97 -19.76 5.79
N MET A 72 7.16 -18.44 5.73
CA MET A 72 8.34 -17.84 5.10
C MET A 72 9.64 -18.23 5.83
N VAL A 73 9.66 -18.14 7.16
CA VAL A 73 10.84 -18.52 7.97
C VAL A 73 11.13 -20.02 7.90
N ALA A 74 10.09 -20.87 7.85
CA ALA A 74 10.26 -22.31 7.68
C ALA A 74 10.82 -22.66 6.29
N ALA A 75 10.39 -21.96 5.24
CA ALA A 75 10.87 -22.18 3.88
C ALA A 75 12.35 -21.77 3.71
N THR A 76 12.81 -20.71 4.38
CA THR A 76 14.22 -20.32 4.38
C THR A 76 15.08 -21.31 5.17
N ARG A 77 14.60 -21.80 6.32
CA ARG A 77 15.31 -22.85 7.10
C ARG A 77 15.45 -24.17 6.34
N LYS A 78 14.41 -24.61 5.61
CA LYS A 78 14.49 -25.82 4.79
C LYS A 78 15.50 -25.74 3.64
N ARG A 79 15.83 -24.54 3.14
CA ARG A 79 16.95 -24.35 2.18
C ARG A 79 18.31 -24.27 2.87
N SER A 80 18.38 -23.72 4.08
CA SER A 80 19.62 -23.64 4.86
C SER A 80 20.10 -25.00 5.39
N CYS A 81 19.22 -25.99 5.55
CA CYS A 81 19.62 -27.36 5.91
C CYS A 81 20.19 -28.20 4.74
N SER A 82 20.47 -27.58 3.58
CA SER A 82 21.08 -28.26 2.42
C SER A 82 22.17 -27.41 1.75
N ALA A 83 22.87 -26.58 2.52
CA ALA A 83 24.09 -25.91 2.07
C ALA A 83 25.10 -25.87 3.21
N ASN A 84 26.15 -26.68 3.08
CA ASN A 84 27.43 -26.40 3.72
C ASN A 84 27.93 -25.07 3.12
N ASP A 85 27.72 -23.96 3.83
CA ASP A 85 28.39 -22.69 3.54
C ASP A 85 29.83 -22.76 4.07
N GLU A 86 30.74 -23.23 3.23
CA GLU A 86 32.13 -22.76 3.24
C GLU A 86 32.15 -21.33 2.66
N PRO A 87 32.97 -20.41 3.19
CA PRO A 87 33.00 -19.02 2.75
C PRO A 87 33.49 -18.94 1.30
N PHE A 88 32.66 -18.36 0.44
CA PHE A 88 32.97 -18.13 -0.97
C PHE A 88 34.02 -17.02 -1.11
N VAL A 89 35.27 -17.35 -0.79
CA VAL A 89 36.44 -16.64 -1.27
C VAL A 89 36.56 -16.96 -2.76
N GLY A 90 36.46 -15.93 -3.60
CA GLY A 90 36.49 -16.03 -5.06
C GLY A 90 37.63 -16.92 -5.56
N LYS A 91 37.27 -18.09 -6.09
CA LYS A 91 38.20 -18.92 -6.87
C LYS A 91 38.15 -18.48 -8.32
N ARG A 92 39.30 -17.98 -8.77
CA ARG A 92 39.73 -17.71 -10.15
C ARG A 92 38.96 -18.51 -11.21
N ALA A 93 38.44 -17.77 -12.19
CA ALA A 93 38.12 -18.29 -13.50
C ALA A 93 39.30 -19.10 -14.05
N ARG A 94 39.02 -20.34 -14.44
CA ARG A 94 39.96 -21.26 -15.08
C ARG A 94 40.26 -20.72 -16.47
N TYR A 95 41.50 -20.28 -16.69
CA TYR A 95 42.03 -20.00 -18.02
C TYR A 95 42.30 -21.36 -18.66
N GLU A 96 41.43 -21.80 -19.59
CA GLU A 96 41.76 -22.85 -20.56
C GLU A 96 41.88 -22.18 -21.93
N SER A 97 43.13 -22.04 -22.34
CA SER A 97 43.61 -21.81 -23.71
C SER A 97 44.22 -23.18 -24.09
N VAL A 98 44.03 -23.81 -25.25
CA VAL A 98 44.10 -23.35 -26.64
C VAL A 98 43.44 -24.44 -27.52
N ASP A 99 42.78 -24.03 -28.60
CA ASP A 99 42.44 -24.76 -29.84
C ASP A 99 41.88 -26.19 -29.81
N ALA A 100 40.62 -26.34 -30.26
CA ALA A 100 40.30 -26.94 -31.57
C ALA A 100 38.80 -27.28 -31.69
N ALA A 101 38.25 -26.81 -32.81
CA ALA A 101 37.18 -27.45 -33.59
C ALA A 101 35.77 -27.64 -32.98
N VAL A 102 34.85 -26.81 -33.51
CA VAL A 102 33.54 -27.21 -34.02
C VAL A 102 32.73 -28.14 -33.10
N THR A 103 31.96 -27.56 -32.20
CA THR A 103 30.69 -28.16 -31.74
C THR A 103 29.79 -27.06 -31.18
N THR A 104 28.78 -26.70 -31.97
CA THR A 104 27.53 -26.03 -31.56
C THR A 104 27.68 -24.78 -30.68
N VAL A 105 27.93 -23.65 -31.35
CA VAL A 105 27.66 -22.31 -30.82
C VAL A 105 26.14 -22.13 -30.72
N THR A 106 25.56 -22.54 -29.60
CA THR A 106 24.28 -21.97 -29.13
C THR A 106 24.60 -21.06 -27.95
N SER A 107 25.39 -20.02 -28.20
CA SER A 107 25.49 -18.89 -27.28
C SER A 107 24.11 -18.24 -27.19
N PRO A 108 23.58 -17.91 -26.00
CA PRO A 108 22.37 -17.12 -25.88
C PRO A 108 22.70 -15.66 -26.26
N LEU A 109 22.96 -15.42 -27.54
CA LEU A 109 23.44 -14.16 -28.13
C LEU A 109 22.60 -12.93 -27.74
N PHE A 110 21.34 -13.13 -27.36
CA PHE A 110 20.44 -12.05 -27.01
C PHE A 110 20.63 -11.55 -25.57
N PHE A 111 21.02 -12.41 -24.62
CA PHE A 111 21.13 -12.06 -23.18
C PHE A 111 22.57 -11.94 -22.67
N ASP A 112 23.55 -12.17 -23.55
CA ASP A 112 24.97 -12.08 -23.23
C ASP A 112 25.55 -10.74 -23.73
N GLY A 113 25.88 -9.83 -22.81
CA GLY A 113 26.60 -8.58 -23.11
C GLY A 113 25.81 -7.43 -23.75
N ASN A 114 24.58 -7.65 -24.24
CA ASN A 114 23.78 -6.64 -24.95
C ASN A 114 22.80 -5.87 -24.04
N SER A 115 23.28 -5.38 -22.87
CA SER A 115 22.41 -4.71 -21.88
C SER A 115 21.67 -3.50 -22.44
N ASP A 116 22.30 -2.72 -23.30
CA ASP A 116 21.73 -1.48 -23.84
C ASP A 116 20.61 -1.78 -24.85
N LEU A 117 20.80 -2.80 -25.68
CA LEU A 117 19.79 -3.28 -26.61
C LEU A 117 18.62 -3.92 -25.86
N LEU A 118 18.88 -4.71 -24.82
CA LEU A 118 17.85 -5.27 -23.96
C LEU A 118 17.06 -4.18 -23.24
N GLN A 119 17.73 -3.17 -22.70
CA GLN A 119 17.07 -2.03 -22.09
C GLN A 119 16.19 -1.29 -23.10
N HIS A 120 16.68 -1.08 -24.32
CA HIS A 120 15.90 -0.44 -25.38
C HIS A 120 14.67 -1.27 -25.76
N VAL A 121 14.81 -2.58 -25.96
CA VAL A 121 13.67 -3.47 -26.26
C VAL A 121 12.68 -3.51 -25.09
N CYS A 122 13.17 -3.66 -23.87
CA CYS A 122 12.33 -3.69 -22.67
C CYS A 122 11.66 -2.35 -22.37
N SER A 123 12.18 -1.23 -22.87
CA SER A 123 11.50 0.07 -22.75
C SER A 123 10.16 0.14 -23.49
N PHE A 124 9.97 -0.72 -24.51
CA PHE A 124 8.70 -0.86 -25.23
C PHE A 124 7.76 -1.90 -24.61
N LEU A 125 8.23 -2.71 -23.66
CA LEU A 125 7.47 -3.80 -23.05
C LEU A 125 6.90 -3.38 -21.69
N GLY A 126 5.65 -3.75 -21.42
CA GLY A 126 5.09 -3.61 -20.09
C GLY A 126 5.72 -4.60 -19.11
N ALA A 127 5.68 -4.29 -17.81
CA ALA A 127 6.08 -5.22 -16.74
C ALA A 127 5.57 -6.66 -16.91
N PRO A 128 4.30 -6.94 -17.27
CA PRO A 128 3.85 -8.32 -17.45
C PRO A 128 4.59 -9.05 -18.57
N ASP A 129 4.92 -8.37 -19.67
CA ASP A 129 5.60 -8.99 -20.81
C ASP A 129 7.09 -9.20 -20.51
N VAL A 130 7.75 -8.22 -19.87
CA VAL A 130 9.12 -8.36 -19.39
C VAL A 130 9.23 -9.54 -18.42
N LEU A 131 8.26 -9.72 -17.52
CA LEU A 131 8.25 -10.84 -16.58
C LEU A 131 7.98 -12.19 -17.25
N ARG A 132 7.12 -12.24 -18.28
CA ARG A 132 6.93 -13.46 -19.08
C ARG A 132 8.20 -13.82 -19.84
N CYS A 133 8.89 -12.85 -20.42
CA CYS A 133 10.20 -13.04 -21.04
C CYS A 133 11.24 -13.51 -20.02
N SER A 134 11.22 -12.98 -18.80
CA SER A 134 12.14 -13.41 -17.73
C SER A 134 11.94 -14.86 -17.32
N ALA A 135 10.75 -15.44 -17.57
CA ALA A 135 10.45 -16.83 -17.25
C ALA A 135 10.97 -17.82 -18.31
N THR A 136 11.47 -17.34 -19.46
CA THR A 136 11.91 -18.23 -20.55
C THR A 136 13.31 -18.79 -20.35
N CYS A 137 14.22 -18.04 -19.70
CA CYS A 137 15.57 -18.51 -19.41
C CYS A 137 16.16 -17.88 -18.15
N SER A 138 17.19 -18.52 -17.58
CA SER A 138 17.82 -18.08 -16.32
C SER A 138 18.55 -16.74 -16.43
N GLN A 139 19.15 -16.43 -17.59
CA GLN A 139 19.79 -15.13 -17.83
C GLN A 139 18.75 -14.00 -17.94
N ALA A 140 17.63 -14.26 -18.61
CA ALA A 140 16.52 -13.31 -18.67
C ALA A 140 15.91 -13.10 -17.26
N ALA A 141 15.82 -14.16 -16.45
CA ALA A 141 15.34 -14.08 -15.08
C ALA A 141 16.19 -13.19 -14.17
N SER A 142 17.51 -13.12 -14.39
CA SER A 142 18.42 -12.31 -13.58
C SER A 142 18.53 -10.86 -14.05
N GLN A 143 18.44 -10.61 -15.37
CA GLN A 143 18.67 -9.28 -15.93
C GLN A 143 17.38 -8.47 -16.14
N LEU A 144 16.33 -9.09 -16.70
CA LEU A 144 15.15 -8.36 -17.18
C LEU A 144 14.34 -7.64 -16.08
N PRO A 145 14.19 -8.17 -14.85
CA PRO A 145 13.50 -7.45 -13.78
C PRO A 145 14.13 -6.10 -13.45
N ALA A 146 15.44 -5.92 -13.68
CA ALA A 146 16.10 -4.64 -13.46
C ALA A 146 15.67 -3.55 -14.46
N PHE A 147 15.08 -3.89 -15.60
CA PHE A 147 14.60 -2.92 -16.59
C PHE A 147 13.17 -2.45 -16.34
N VAL A 148 12.44 -3.07 -15.41
CA VAL A 148 11.05 -2.70 -15.11
C VAL A 148 11.02 -1.42 -14.26
N SER A 149 10.43 -0.36 -14.80
CA SER A 149 10.27 0.94 -14.13
C SER A 149 8.86 1.14 -13.53
N SER A 150 7.83 0.47 -14.04
CA SER A 150 6.45 0.65 -13.58
C SER A 150 5.73 -0.68 -13.48
N ILE A 151 5.08 -0.95 -12.33
CA ILE A 151 4.27 -2.15 -12.09
C ILE A 151 2.88 -1.73 -11.63
N GLU A 152 1.86 -2.14 -12.39
CA GLU A 152 0.46 -2.06 -11.99
C GLU A 152 -0.11 -3.48 -11.90
N VAL A 153 -0.68 -3.83 -10.74
CA VAL A 153 -1.17 -5.19 -10.49
C VAL A 153 -2.45 -5.18 -9.66
N SER A 154 -3.32 -6.16 -9.89
CA SER A 154 -4.51 -6.32 -9.05
C SER A 154 -4.19 -7.15 -7.80
N THR A 155 -4.94 -6.95 -6.72
CA THR A 155 -4.85 -7.81 -5.52
C THR A 155 -5.08 -9.28 -5.86
N VAL A 156 -5.93 -9.58 -6.85
CA VAL A 156 -6.26 -10.94 -7.31
C VAL A 156 -5.11 -11.59 -8.08
N SER A 157 -4.39 -10.80 -8.88
CA SER A 157 -3.19 -11.29 -9.56
C SER A 157 -2.07 -11.56 -8.54
N LEU A 158 -1.89 -10.65 -7.59
CA LEU A 158 -0.83 -10.76 -6.59
C LEU A 158 -1.11 -11.84 -5.53
N SER A 159 -2.38 -12.18 -5.27
CA SER A 159 -2.75 -13.27 -4.37
C SER A 159 -2.42 -14.66 -4.90
N LYS A 160 -2.19 -14.80 -6.22
CA LYS A 160 -1.71 -16.04 -6.84
C LYS A 160 -0.21 -16.25 -6.64
N VAL A 161 0.52 -15.20 -6.24
CA VAL A 161 1.97 -15.26 -6.03
C VAL A 161 2.26 -15.84 -4.66
N HIS A 162 3.14 -16.85 -4.62
CA HIS A 162 3.50 -17.53 -3.37
C HIS A 162 4.13 -16.55 -2.35
N PRO A 163 3.83 -16.68 -1.04
CA PRO A 163 4.32 -15.79 0.01
C PRO A 163 5.84 -15.53 -0.03
N THR A 164 6.65 -16.56 -0.27
CA THR A 164 8.12 -16.41 -0.35
C THR A 164 8.58 -15.50 -1.48
N VAL A 165 7.86 -15.48 -2.61
CA VAL A 165 8.16 -14.59 -3.74
C VAL A 165 7.67 -13.17 -3.47
N ARG A 166 6.59 -13.02 -2.67
CA ARG A 166 6.11 -11.70 -2.22
C ARG A 166 7.11 -11.04 -1.26
N ALA A 167 7.73 -11.81 -0.37
CA ALA A 167 8.71 -11.31 0.59
C ALA A 167 9.93 -10.65 -0.09
N THR A 168 10.36 -11.18 -1.24
CA THR A 168 11.47 -10.66 -2.05
C THR A 168 10.98 -9.93 -3.29
N PHE A 169 9.73 -9.47 -3.32
CA PHE A 169 9.14 -8.92 -4.52
C PHE A 169 9.90 -7.69 -5.00
N PHE A 170 10.09 -6.70 -4.12
CA PHE A 170 10.70 -5.42 -4.47
C PHE A 170 12.21 -5.49 -4.69
N THR A 171 12.91 -6.46 -4.08
CA THR A 171 14.35 -6.63 -4.28
C THR A 171 14.70 -7.05 -5.71
N ARG A 172 13.74 -7.59 -6.46
CA ARG A 172 13.90 -7.94 -7.89
C ARG A 172 13.81 -6.75 -8.82
N PHE A 173 13.30 -5.61 -8.36
CA PHE A 173 13.03 -4.43 -9.21
C PHE A 173 13.78 -3.20 -8.67
N PRO A 174 15.12 -3.18 -8.73
CA PRO A 174 15.92 -2.09 -8.16
C PRO A 174 15.68 -0.73 -8.82
N ASN A 175 15.20 -0.71 -10.06
CA ASN A 175 14.93 0.51 -10.83
C ASN A 175 13.45 0.91 -10.85
N LEU A 176 12.63 0.38 -9.94
CA LEU A 176 11.20 0.67 -9.90
C LEU A 176 10.96 2.15 -9.57
N GLU A 177 10.23 2.84 -10.45
CA GLU A 177 9.84 4.24 -10.32
C GLU A 177 8.37 4.38 -9.90
N SER A 178 7.51 3.46 -10.36
CA SER A 178 6.09 3.45 -10.01
C SER A 178 5.60 2.06 -9.62
N PHE A 179 4.85 1.99 -8.52
CA PHE A 179 4.17 0.78 -8.09
C PHE A 179 2.73 1.08 -7.71
N SER A 180 1.79 0.34 -8.30
CA SER A 180 0.37 0.42 -7.98
C SER A 180 -0.22 -0.97 -7.78
N ILE A 181 -0.86 -1.16 -6.64
CA ILE A 181 -1.81 -2.25 -6.42
C ILE A 181 -3.21 -1.66 -6.50
N THR A 182 -4.12 -2.36 -7.18
CA THR A 182 -5.55 -2.05 -7.13
C THR A 182 -6.39 -3.27 -6.73
N GLY A 183 -7.34 -3.09 -5.83
CA GLY A 183 -8.35 -4.12 -5.54
C GLY A 183 -9.65 -3.96 -6.32
N ARG A 184 -9.73 -3.00 -7.26
CA ARG A 184 -10.91 -2.83 -8.12
C ARG A 184 -11.02 -3.98 -9.12
N MET A 185 -12.11 -4.73 -9.01
CA MET A 185 -12.59 -5.61 -10.07
C MET A 185 -13.91 -5.01 -10.57
N GLN A 186 -13.89 -4.40 -11.76
CA GLN A 186 -15.10 -4.09 -12.54
C GLN A 186 -16.19 -3.30 -11.78
N ALA A 187 -15.87 -2.08 -11.31
CA ALA A 187 -16.82 -1.11 -10.75
C ALA A 187 -17.64 -1.54 -9.51
N LYS A 188 -17.48 -2.76 -8.98
CA LYS A 188 -18.15 -3.19 -7.75
C LYS A 188 -17.35 -2.72 -6.53
N GLN A 189 -18.05 -2.03 -5.63
CA GLN A 189 -17.54 -1.66 -4.30
C GLN A 189 -17.18 -2.91 -3.48
N PHE A 190 -16.41 -2.73 -2.40
CA PHE A 190 -16.02 -3.80 -1.48
C PHE A 190 -17.23 -4.65 -1.07
N ASN A 191 -17.12 -5.97 -1.28
CA ASN A 191 -18.06 -6.90 -0.66
C ASN A 191 -17.61 -7.14 0.78
N PHE A 192 -18.19 -6.38 1.72
CA PHE A 192 -17.92 -6.53 3.14
C PHE A 192 -18.49 -7.83 3.75
N GLN A 193 -19.19 -8.66 2.97
CA GLN A 193 -19.73 -9.94 3.46
C GLN A 193 -18.75 -11.09 3.33
N ASP A 194 -17.74 -10.98 2.45
CA ASP A 194 -16.74 -12.03 2.24
C ASP A 194 -15.53 -11.83 3.17
N GLU A 195 -15.71 -12.21 4.43
CA GLU A 195 -14.71 -12.08 5.49
C GLU A 195 -13.37 -12.73 5.11
N LYS A 196 -13.40 -13.88 4.43
CA LYS A 196 -12.18 -14.60 4.02
C LYS A 196 -11.38 -13.79 3.01
N THR A 197 -12.07 -13.20 2.02
CA THR A 197 -11.42 -12.36 1.02
C THR A 197 -10.89 -11.05 1.62
N LEU A 198 -11.61 -10.45 2.58
CA LEU A 198 -11.14 -9.25 3.29
C LEU A 198 -9.85 -9.54 4.07
N VAL A 199 -9.85 -10.61 4.87
CA VAL A 199 -8.67 -11.04 5.63
C VAL A 199 -7.50 -11.33 4.69
N ALA A 200 -7.72 -12.11 3.63
CA ALA A 200 -6.66 -12.45 2.68
C ALA A 200 -6.07 -11.22 1.97
N ARG A 201 -6.88 -10.21 1.67
CA ARG A 201 -6.42 -8.94 1.09
C ARG A 201 -5.55 -8.15 2.06
N ASN A 202 -6.00 -7.98 3.31
CA ASN A 202 -5.23 -7.27 4.33
C ASN A 202 -3.88 -7.95 4.58
N VAL A 203 -3.88 -9.28 4.74
CA VAL A 203 -2.66 -10.08 4.90
C VAL A 203 -1.70 -9.90 3.71
N LEU A 204 -2.23 -9.91 2.49
CA LEU A 204 -1.44 -9.67 1.27
C LEU A 204 -0.80 -8.29 1.27
N VAL A 205 -1.55 -7.24 1.62
CA VAL A 205 -1.02 -5.87 1.65
C VAL A 205 0.04 -5.72 2.74
N ARG A 206 -0.18 -6.26 3.94
CA ARG A 206 0.82 -6.28 5.03
C ARG A 206 2.11 -7.00 4.62
N SER A 207 1.98 -8.16 3.97
CA SER A 207 3.11 -8.93 3.43
C SER A 207 3.92 -8.11 2.40
N MET A 208 3.22 -7.38 1.52
CA MET A 208 3.85 -6.47 0.56
C MET A 208 4.51 -5.26 1.22
N LEU A 209 3.87 -4.63 2.20
CA LEU A 209 4.44 -3.51 2.95
C LEU A 209 5.69 -3.92 3.71
N ASN A 210 5.69 -5.13 4.29
CA ASN A 210 6.88 -5.70 4.93
C ASN A 210 7.99 -6.01 3.92
N SER A 211 7.68 -6.45 2.70
CA SER A 211 8.69 -6.58 1.64
C SER A 211 9.25 -5.21 1.26
N LEU A 212 8.39 -4.20 1.15
CA LEU A 212 8.76 -2.84 0.77
C LEU A 212 9.64 -2.15 1.82
N SER A 213 9.34 -2.32 3.11
CA SER A 213 10.14 -1.75 4.21
C SER A 213 11.56 -2.29 4.26
N ASN A 214 11.78 -3.51 3.75
CA ASN A 214 13.07 -4.17 3.67
C ASN A 214 13.79 -3.92 2.32
N ALA A 215 13.15 -3.23 1.37
CA ALA A 215 13.71 -2.96 0.06
C ALA A 215 14.31 -1.55 -0.03
N ASN A 216 15.39 -1.41 -0.80
CA ASN A 216 15.96 -0.12 -1.16
C ASN A 216 15.53 0.23 -2.58
N LEU A 217 14.62 1.20 -2.73
CA LEU A 217 14.09 1.63 -4.03
C LEU A 217 14.40 3.11 -4.25
N PRO A 218 15.65 3.46 -4.59
CA PRO A 218 16.11 4.85 -4.68
C PRO A 218 15.39 5.64 -5.78
N LYS A 219 14.81 4.93 -6.77
CA LYS A 219 14.10 5.52 -7.90
C LYS A 219 12.60 5.63 -7.68
N LEU A 220 12.03 5.04 -6.62
CA LEU A 220 10.58 5.02 -6.42
C LEU A 220 10.06 6.44 -6.21
N ALA A 221 9.17 6.83 -7.12
CA ALA A 221 8.65 8.17 -7.25
C ALA A 221 7.13 8.22 -7.00
N ALA A 222 6.41 7.14 -7.36
CA ALA A 222 4.97 7.00 -7.14
C ALA A 222 4.61 5.64 -6.52
N PHE A 223 3.88 5.67 -5.41
CA PHE A 223 3.37 4.49 -4.72
C PHE A 223 1.85 4.57 -4.53
N SER A 224 1.15 3.48 -4.82
CA SER A 224 -0.30 3.45 -4.78
C SER A 224 -0.85 2.11 -4.26
N LEU A 225 -1.73 2.21 -3.27
CA LEU A 225 -2.56 1.13 -2.77
C LEU A 225 -4.01 1.59 -2.86
N ASN A 226 -4.69 1.30 -3.96
CA ASN A 226 -6.03 1.80 -4.22
C ASN A 226 -7.07 0.67 -4.09
N PHE A 227 -8.01 0.80 -3.16
CA PHE A 227 -9.04 -0.20 -2.87
C PHE A 227 -8.45 -1.57 -2.53
N CYS A 228 -7.28 -1.60 -1.89
CA CYS A 228 -6.50 -2.82 -1.70
C CYS A 228 -6.78 -3.52 -0.37
N TYR A 229 -7.10 -2.73 0.66
CA TYR A 229 -7.29 -3.21 2.02
C TYR A 229 -8.48 -2.49 2.67
N SER A 230 -8.88 -2.97 3.85
CA SER A 230 -9.95 -2.34 4.63
C SER A 230 -9.61 -2.39 6.11
N GLU A 231 -9.73 -1.27 6.79
CA GLU A 231 -9.30 -1.16 8.18
C GLU A 231 -10.43 -1.13 9.20
N GLY A 232 -10.17 -1.75 10.36
CA GLY A 232 -11.03 -1.71 11.52
C GLY A 232 -10.87 -0.41 12.32
N LEU A 233 -10.87 -0.51 13.65
CA LEU A 233 -10.79 0.67 14.52
C LEU A 233 -9.38 1.21 14.74
N LYS A 234 -8.32 0.45 14.42
CA LYS A 234 -6.93 0.81 14.75
C LYS A 234 -6.03 1.12 13.56
N ASP A 235 -6.59 1.18 12.34
CA ASP A 235 -5.90 1.57 11.11
C ASP A 235 -4.45 1.04 10.95
N HIS A 236 -4.24 -0.26 11.24
CA HIS A 236 -2.91 -0.86 11.42
C HIS A 236 -2.06 -0.96 10.14
N ILE A 237 -2.68 -1.12 8.97
CA ILE A 237 -2.01 -1.13 7.66
C ILE A 237 -1.57 0.28 7.32
N THR A 238 -2.44 1.27 7.55
CA THR A 238 -2.07 2.68 7.36
C THR A 238 -0.93 3.08 8.29
N SER A 239 -0.92 2.59 9.53
CA SER A 239 0.20 2.71 10.46
C SER A 239 1.50 2.08 9.92
N GLN A 240 1.41 0.91 9.28
CA GLN A 240 2.57 0.30 8.59
C GLN A 240 3.06 1.14 7.40
N VAL A 241 2.15 1.74 6.63
CA VAL A 241 2.51 2.69 5.57
C VAL A 241 3.25 3.89 6.18
N ALA A 242 2.73 4.46 7.26
CA ALA A 242 3.36 5.55 7.99
C ALA A 242 4.76 5.18 8.50
N GLY A 243 4.92 4.01 9.12
CA GLY A 243 6.22 3.51 9.59
C GLY A 243 7.23 3.31 8.45
N MET A 244 6.77 2.84 7.29
CA MET A 244 7.60 2.69 6.08
C MET A 244 8.03 4.04 5.50
N LEU A 245 7.21 5.10 5.65
CA LEU A 245 7.58 6.47 5.31
C LEU A 245 8.49 7.11 6.37
N ALA A 246 8.34 6.79 7.65
CA ALA A 246 9.12 7.36 8.76
C ALA A 246 10.50 6.71 8.95
N GLY A 247 10.82 5.63 8.21
CA GLY A 247 12.03 4.83 8.40
C GLY A 247 13.34 5.64 8.42
N PRO A 248 14.33 5.24 9.28
CA PRO A 248 15.56 6.01 9.57
C PRO A 248 16.55 6.12 8.41
N LEU A 249 16.32 5.40 7.32
CA LEU A 249 16.99 5.56 6.04
C LEU A 249 15.87 5.80 5.02
N SER A 250 15.93 6.90 4.27
CA SER A 250 14.91 7.16 3.25
C SER A 250 15.01 6.11 2.15
N ASN A 251 14.30 4.98 2.31
CA ASN A 251 14.27 3.93 1.30
C ASN A 251 13.63 4.42 -0.01
N PHE A 252 12.93 5.57 0.06
CA PHE A 252 12.23 6.21 -1.06
C PHE A 252 12.57 7.72 -1.12
N PRO A 253 13.81 8.10 -1.47
CA PRO A 253 14.24 9.50 -1.47
C PRO A 253 13.55 10.35 -2.55
N ARG A 254 12.94 9.72 -3.56
CA ARG A 254 12.28 10.38 -4.69
C ARG A 254 10.75 10.33 -4.65
N LEU A 255 10.18 9.76 -3.59
CA LEU A 255 8.74 9.58 -3.49
C LEU A 255 8.04 10.94 -3.44
N HIS A 256 7.27 11.23 -4.47
CA HIS A 256 6.50 12.47 -4.60
C HIS A 256 5.00 12.23 -4.71
N LYS A 257 4.55 11.01 -5.00
CA LYS A 257 3.14 10.62 -5.07
C LYS A 257 2.84 9.42 -4.18
N LEU A 258 1.90 9.59 -3.26
CA LEU A 258 1.32 8.54 -2.42
C LEU A 258 -0.19 8.52 -2.63
N SER A 259 -0.75 7.35 -2.95
CA SER A 259 -2.18 7.18 -3.19
C SER A 259 -2.72 6.02 -2.36
N LEU A 260 -3.63 6.32 -1.43
CA LEU A 260 -4.27 5.38 -0.51
C LEU A 260 -5.80 5.45 -0.65
N VAL A 261 -6.26 5.53 -1.89
CA VAL A 261 -7.67 5.78 -2.22
C VAL A 261 -8.51 4.57 -1.83
N GLY A 262 -9.62 4.80 -1.12
CA GLY A 262 -10.65 3.78 -0.95
C GLY A 262 -10.30 2.61 -0.05
N ASN A 263 -9.51 2.80 1.02
CA ASN A 263 -9.09 1.74 1.94
C ASN A 263 -9.76 1.77 3.32
N CYS A 264 -10.85 2.53 3.48
CA CYS A 264 -11.59 2.69 4.75
C CYS A 264 -10.77 3.33 5.90
N ILE A 265 -9.80 4.19 5.57
CA ILE A 265 -8.94 4.89 6.53
C ILE A 265 -9.77 5.89 7.36
N SER A 266 -9.52 5.99 8.67
CA SER A 266 -10.11 7.01 9.55
C SER A 266 -9.10 8.03 10.06
N ASP A 267 -9.57 8.91 10.94
CA ASP A 267 -8.77 9.93 11.60
C ASP A 267 -7.55 9.34 12.35
N ASP A 268 -7.66 8.11 12.88
CA ASP A 268 -6.53 7.46 13.56
C ASP A 268 -5.38 7.13 12.59
N GLY A 269 -5.67 6.53 11.43
CA GLY A 269 -4.66 6.30 10.40
C GLY A 269 -4.10 7.60 9.80
N ILE A 270 -4.91 8.67 9.79
CA ILE A 270 -4.47 10.01 9.37
C ILE A 270 -3.48 10.62 10.36
N MET A 271 -3.66 10.40 11.67
CA MET A 271 -2.69 10.81 12.68
C MET A 271 -1.33 10.15 12.46
N ASP A 272 -1.32 8.82 12.27
CA ASP A 272 -0.08 8.08 12.03
C ASP A 272 0.65 8.60 10.78
N LEU A 273 -0.08 8.85 9.69
CA LEU A 273 0.47 9.44 8.48
C LEU A 273 0.99 10.86 8.70
N ASN A 274 0.25 11.68 9.43
CA ASN A 274 0.65 13.04 9.76
C ASN A 274 1.96 13.03 10.54
N ASP A 275 2.07 12.20 11.58
CA ASP A 275 3.26 12.11 12.41
C ASP A 275 4.49 11.65 11.60
N ALA A 276 4.30 10.66 10.71
CA ALA A 276 5.36 10.19 9.82
C ALA A 276 5.83 11.24 8.79
N LEU A 277 4.94 12.13 8.35
CA LEU A 277 5.24 13.15 7.33
C LEU A 277 5.68 14.49 7.94
N ALA A 278 5.21 14.81 9.14
CA ALA A 278 5.50 16.05 9.84
C ALA A 278 6.92 16.06 10.42
N LEU A 279 7.45 14.92 10.89
CA LEU A 279 8.77 14.87 11.51
C LEU A 279 9.90 15.29 10.52
N PRO A 280 10.73 16.29 10.88
CA PRO A 280 11.90 16.66 10.10
C PRO A 280 12.88 15.48 10.06
N ARG A 281 13.22 15.00 8.86
CA ARG A 281 14.26 13.98 8.70
C ARG A 281 15.62 14.64 8.93
N HIS A 282 16.33 14.18 9.95
CA HIS A 282 17.70 14.61 10.21
C HIS A 282 18.56 14.37 8.96
N ASP A 283 19.26 15.43 8.56
CA ASP A 283 20.42 15.45 7.64
C ASP A 283 20.20 15.32 6.12
N LEU A 284 19.03 14.93 5.61
CA LEU A 284 18.83 14.69 4.16
C LEU A 284 17.51 15.23 3.59
N GLY A 285 17.08 16.41 4.04
CA GLY A 285 15.90 17.10 3.49
C GLY A 285 14.58 16.43 3.88
N GLY A 286 13.55 17.25 4.07
CA GLY A 286 12.20 16.77 4.41
C GLY A 286 11.62 15.84 3.33
N SER A 287 10.46 15.26 3.64
CA SER A 287 9.68 14.48 2.67
C SER A 287 9.50 15.25 1.34
N ARG A 288 9.79 14.60 0.20
CA ARG A 288 9.59 15.16 -1.14
C ARG A 288 8.18 14.94 -1.68
N LEU A 289 7.25 14.52 -0.81
CA LEU A 289 5.87 14.26 -1.17
C LEU A 289 5.22 15.54 -1.70
N ARG A 290 4.62 15.46 -2.90
CA ARG A 290 3.89 16.53 -3.57
C ARG A 290 2.40 16.23 -3.69
N LEU A 291 2.05 14.94 -3.76
CA LEU A 291 0.67 14.49 -3.88
C LEU A 291 0.40 13.38 -2.87
N LEU A 292 -0.60 13.60 -2.03
CA LEU A 292 -1.19 12.63 -1.11
C LEU A 292 -2.67 12.45 -1.46
N ASP A 293 -3.02 11.33 -2.08
CA ASP A 293 -4.41 11.02 -2.41
C ASP A 293 -5.03 10.09 -1.36
N LEU A 294 -5.98 10.63 -0.61
CA LEU A 294 -6.72 9.98 0.48
C LEU A 294 -8.22 9.96 0.17
N SER A 295 -8.60 10.11 -1.09
CA SER A 295 -10.01 10.14 -1.48
C SER A 295 -10.75 8.82 -1.23
N GLN A 296 -12.08 8.90 -1.08
CA GLN A 296 -12.97 7.75 -0.87
C GLN A 296 -12.68 6.94 0.41
N ASN A 297 -12.18 7.57 1.47
CA ASN A 297 -11.97 6.94 2.77
C ASN A 297 -13.06 7.34 3.79
N PHE A 298 -12.85 7.03 5.06
CA PHE A 298 -13.74 7.35 6.17
C PHE A 298 -13.13 8.41 7.10
N ILE A 299 -12.53 9.45 6.53
CA ILE A 299 -11.89 10.55 7.26
C ILE A 299 -12.96 11.54 7.72
N GLY A 300 -12.95 11.87 9.01
CA GLY A 300 -13.83 12.82 9.69
C GLY A 300 -13.19 14.21 9.82
N GLU A 301 -13.80 15.07 10.63
CA GLU A 301 -13.34 16.46 10.78
C GLU A 301 -11.91 16.56 11.31
N ARG A 302 -11.56 15.72 12.27
CA ARG A 302 -10.22 15.70 12.85
C ARG A 302 -9.15 15.44 11.80
N GLY A 303 -9.33 14.42 10.96
CA GLY A 303 -8.35 14.08 9.93
C GLY A 303 -8.26 15.14 8.84
N HIS A 304 -9.37 15.83 8.52
CA HIS A 304 -9.35 16.98 7.61
C HIS A 304 -8.50 18.14 8.15
N VAL A 305 -8.69 18.51 9.42
CA VAL A 305 -7.91 19.57 10.08
C VAL A 305 -6.42 19.22 10.09
N GLN A 306 -6.07 18.00 10.48
CA GLN A 306 -4.68 17.53 10.53
C GLN A 306 -4.00 17.58 9.16
N MET A 307 -4.70 17.16 8.10
CA MET A 307 -4.16 17.24 6.74
C MET A 307 -3.99 18.68 6.26
N GLN A 308 -4.87 19.60 6.66
CA GLN A 308 -4.72 21.02 6.37
C GLN A 308 -3.51 21.62 7.10
N GLU A 309 -3.29 21.26 8.36
CA GLU A 309 -2.10 21.64 9.12
C GLU A 309 -0.83 21.09 8.46
N LEU A 310 -0.84 19.84 8.00
CA LEU A 310 0.28 19.24 7.29
C LEU A 310 0.62 20.01 6.00
N VAL A 311 -0.38 20.41 5.22
CA VAL A 311 -0.18 21.25 4.02
C VAL A 311 0.47 22.58 4.40
N ALA A 312 0.01 23.23 5.46
CA ALA A 312 0.61 24.48 5.95
C ALA A 312 2.08 24.27 6.39
N GLN A 313 2.39 23.15 7.05
CA GLN A 313 3.77 22.81 7.44
C GLN A 313 4.68 22.52 6.23
N PHE A 314 4.17 21.93 5.16
CA PHE A 314 4.94 21.78 3.92
C PHE A 314 5.19 23.12 3.25
N ALA A 315 4.18 24.01 3.23
CA ALA A 315 4.29 25.35 2.68
C ALA A 315 5.34 26.19 3.43
N THR A 316 5.40 26.11 4.77
CA THR A 316 6.42 26.82 5.57
C THR A 316 7.85 26.34 5.29
N ARG A 317 8.00 25.12 4.77
CA ARG A 317 9.29 24.53 4.34
C ARG A 317 9.60 24.80 2.85
N GLY A 318 8.76 25.56 2.15
CA GLY A 318 8.93 25.84 0.72
C GLY A 318 8.57 24.67 -0.20
N SER A 319 7.78 23.70 0.27
CA SER A 319 7.33 22.55 -0.52
C SER A 319 5.81 22.62 -0.72
N ALA A 320 5.34 22.40 -1.95
CA ALA A 320 3.92 22.32 -2.25
C ALA A 320 3.42 20.87 -2.10
N LEU A 321 2.59 20.63 -1.08
CA LEU A 321 1.88 19.37 -0.88
C LEU A 321 0.39 19.55 -1.25
N ILE A 322 -0.07 18.74 -2.18
CA ILE A 322 -1.47 18.63 -2.58
C ILE A 322 -2.06 17.41 -1.86
N VAL A 323 -3.10 17.62 -1.05
CA VAL A 323 -3.84 16.54 -0.39
C VAL A 323 -5.24 16.44 -1.01
N ASN A 324 -5.58 15.27 -1.56
CA ASN A 324 -6.91 15.00 -2.08
C ASN A 324 -7.74 14.25 -1.03
N LEU A 325 -8.74 14.93 -0.47
CA LEU A 325 -9.68 14.38 0.53
C LEU A 325 -11.10 14.19 -0.02
N MET A 326 -11.27 14.16 -1.34
CA MET A 326 -12.60 14.05 -1.95
C MET A 326 -13.32 12.75 -1.55
N ASN A 327 -14.64 12.82 -1.40
CA ASN A 327 -15.51 11.67 -1.07
C ASN A 327 -15.20 10.99 0.28
N ASN A 328 -14.74 11.75 1.29
CA ASN A 328 -14.64 11.30 2.69
C ASN A 328 -15.96 11.52 3.47
N LEU A 329 -15.94 11.36 4.79
CA LEU A 329 -17.15 11.51 5.64
C LEU A 329 -17.66 12.94 5.62
N LEU A 330 -16.73 13.90 5.56
CA LEU A 330 -17.05 15.30 5.31
C LEU A 330 -17.05 15.56 3.81
N THR A 331 -18.22 15.51 3.19
CA THR A 331 -18.44 16.33 2.01
C THR A 331 -18.59 17.76 2.51
N VAL A 332 -17.54 18.57 2.33
CA VAL A 332 -17.66 20.03 2.47
C VAL A 332 -18.86 20.45 1.63
N ALA A 333 -19.89 20.97 2.28
CA ALA A 333 -20.85 21.81 1.60
C ALA A 333 -20.08 23.06 1.17
N ASP A 334 -20.07 23.29 -0.14
CA ASP A 334 -19.48 24.42 -0.85
C ASP A 334 -17.95 24.41 -1.04
N SER A 335 -17.59 23.86 -2.19
CA SER A 335 -16.45 24.30 -3.00
C SER A 335 -16.61 25.79 -3.38
N THR A 336 -16.29 26.69 -2.47
CA THR A 336 -15.96 28.09 -2.80
C THR A 336 -14.73 28.52 -2.03
N SER A 337 -13.57 28.03 -2.46
CA SER A 337 -12.35 28.83 -2.60
C SER A 337 -11.27 27.95 -3.21
N VAL A 338 -11.26 27.87 -4.54
CA VAL A 338 -10.00 27.77 -5.26
C VAL A 338 -9.28 29.08 -4.95
N ALA A 339 -8.45 29.09 -3.91
CA ALA A 339 -7.45 30.12 -3.73
C ALA A 339 -6.26 29.71 -4.60
N SER A 340 -6.39 29.99 -5.89
CA SER A 340 -5.23 30.33 -6.71
C SER A 340 -4.62 31.58 -6.08
N PHE A 341 -3.50 31.42 -5.39
CA PHE A 341 -2.59 32.53 -5.17
C PHE A 341 -1.64 32.54 -6.36
N ASP A 342 -1.84 33.53 -7.23
CA ASP A 342 -0.84 33.98 -8.21
C ASP A 342 0.46 34.41 -7.52
#